data_AF-A0A812ZS50-F1
#
_entry.id   AF-A0A812ZS50-F1
#
_cell.length_a   1.000
_cell.length_b   1.000
_cell.length_c   1.000
_cell.angle_alpha   90.00
_cell.angle_beta   90.00
_cell.angle_gamma   90.00
#
_symmetry.space_group_name_H-M   'P 1'
#
loop_
_entity.id
_entity.type
_entity.pdbx_description
1 polymer ?
#
loop_
_entity_poly.entity_id
_entity_poly.type
_entity_poly.pdbx_seq_one_letter_code
_entity_poly.pdbx_strand_id
1 'polypeptide(L)'
;MGKKLSEASTGLLSQMGQADMDTDPSREKRGDLDFQTPLTKWKGDAKGDARTDAQEGQSNGKGGSTSPGAQEHPRSDTAVGPAQPGRNWGNQRYQGNGSWGKDLSSRGERQDQAQKDQMRQMAEILRAIARLCLRLEDFQSIQCLDCEFVIFLQTPHSNNPRSITEQLYQVGQEWHAQKESAPESISQPMRNVLLFCMITALLRKVQELESDLEQMQKVTEAGLVDLLGHKEVVDYLNAILRLSAHQQVVGRFHALHQMVEKQSTDIAPFSLIIHGRTEESLQMYTYFKKLSRCSIWHLIAASMRPGKLGRSPLAKAIERMLKDI
;
A
#
# COMPACT_ATOMS: atom_id res chain seq x y z
N MET A 1 -46.05 10.75 21.15
CA MET A 1 -45.99 9.91 19.94
C MET A 1 -44.82 8.92 20.03
N GLY A 2 -44.89 7.90 20.89
CA GLY A 2 -43.73 7.05 21.20
C GLY A 2 -44.08 5.65 21.67
N LYS A 3 -45.08 4.99 21.06
CA LYS A 3 -45.55 3.65 21.47
C LYS A 3 -45.94 2.70 20.31
N LYS A 4 -45.48 2.94 19.07
CA LYS A 4 -45.84 2.07 17.92
C LYS A 4 -44.66 1.37 17.23
N LEU A 5 -43.51 1.29 17.88
CA LEU A 5 -42.29 0.65 17.34
C LEU A 5 -41.92 -0.68 18.02
N SER A 6 -42.72 -1.19 18.97
CA SER A 6 -42.33 -2.35 19.79
C SER A 6 -42.98 -3.69 19.44
N GLU A 7 -43.85 -3.78 18.43
CA GLU A 7 -44.63 -5.02 18.18
C GLU A 7 -44.40 -5.67 16.80
N ALA A 8 -43.55 -5.11 15.95
CA ALA A 8 -43.28 -5.69 14.62
C ALA A 8 -42.05 -6.62 14.55
N SER A 9 -41.39 -6.88 15.69
CA SER A 9 -40.05 -7.48 15.71
C SER A 9 -39.99 -9.00 15.90
N THR A 10 -41.12 -9.72 15.96
CA THR A 10 -41.15 -11.13 16.41
C THR A 10 -41.66 -12.16 15.40
N GLY A 11 -41.92 -11.78 14.14
CA GLY A 11 -42.66 -12.65 13.19
C GLY A 11 -41.93 -13.20 11.96
N LEU A 12 -40.68 -12.81 11.68
CA LEU A 12 -40.07 -13.02 10.35
C LEU A 12 -38.72 -13.74 10.43
N LEU A 13 -38.68 -14.91 11.09
CA LEU A 13 -37.46 -15.72 11.22
C LEU A 13 -37.64 -17.20 10.83
N SER A 14 -38.54 -17.48 9.90
CA SER A 14 -38.70 -18.83 9.36
C SER A 14 -38.95 -18.78 7.86
N GLN A 15 -38.18 -19.58 7.13
CA GLN A 15 -38.17 -19.77 5.67
C GLN A 15 -37.25 -18.82 4.90
N MET A 16 -36.15 -19.35 4.37
CA MET A 16 -36.08 -19.79 2.97
C MET A 16 -34.69 -20.32 2.64
N GLY A 17 -34.66 -21.51 2.02
CA GLY A 17 -33.47 -22.23 1.61
C GLY A 17 -33.06 -21.97 0.17
N GLN A 18 -31.78 -22.27 -0.08
CA GLN A 18 -31.11 -22.82 -1.28
C GLN A 18 -31.72 -22.58 -2.67
N ALA A 19 -30.94 -21.92 -3.54
CA ALA A 19 -30.87 -22.23 -4.98
C ALA A 19 -29.54 -21.75 -5.59
N ASP A 20 -29.16 -22.46 -6.66
CA ASP A 20 -27.84 -22.69 -7.24
C ASP A 20 -27.17 -21.54 -8.02
N MET A 21 -25.87 -21.77 -8.25
CA MET A 21 -24.85 -20.88 -8.80
C MET A 21 -24.68 -21.11 -10.31
N ASP A 22 -24.99 -20.12 -11.14
CA ASP A 22 -24.60 -20.10 -12.56
C ASP A 22 -23.46 -19.12 -12.83
N THR A 23 -22.52 -19.55 -13.69
CA THR A 23 -21.23 -18.90 -13.95
C THR A 23 -21.29 -18.13 -15.27
N ASP A 24 -21.03 -16.81 -15.26
CA ASP A 24 -21.02 -15.96 -16.47
C ASP A 24 -19.61 -15.94 -17.13
N PRO A 25 -19.50 -16.26 -18.44
CA PRO A 25 -18.24 -16.35 -19.19
C PRO A 25 -17.64 -15.01 -19.66
N SER A 26 -18.16 -13.85 -19.24
CA SER A 26 -17.73 -12.53 -19.78
C SER A 26 -16.42 -11.96 -19.18
N ARG A 27 -15.59 -12.79 -18.54
CA ARG A 27 -14.45 -12.41 -17.67
C ARG A 27 -13.17 -11.95 -18.41
N GLU A 28 -13.08 -12.03 -19.74
CA GLU A 28 -11.75 -12.04 -20.40
C GLU A 28 -11.32 -10.83 -21.24
N LYS A 29 -12.04 -9.71 -21.28
CA LYS A 29 -11.58 -8.56 -22.11
C LYS A 29 -11.66 -7.22 -21.40
N ARG A 30 -10.63 -6.92 -20.58
CA ARG A 30 -10.11 -5.56 -20.33
C ARG A 30 -8.84 -5.64 -19.47
N GLY A 31 -7.71 -5.92 -20.12
CA GLY A 31 -6.37 -5.82 -19.57
C GLY A 31 -5.69 -4.49 -19.96
N ASP A 32 -4.73 -4.11 -19.11
CA ASP A 32 -3.69 -3.08 -19.25
C ASP A 32 -4.06 -1.60 -19.30
N LEU A 33 -3.94 -0.97 -18.13
CA LEU A 33 -3.43 0.39 -17.99
C LEU A 33 -2.21 0.35 -17.08
N ASP A 34 -1.04 0.63 -17.66
CA ASP A 34 0.26 0.72 -17.00
C ASP A 34 0.27 1.85 -15.96
N PHE A 35 0.47 1.50 -14.70
CA PHE A 35 0.78 2.44 -13.62
C PHE A 35 2.30 2.50 -13.44
N GLN A 36 2.94 3.56 -13.93
CA GLN A 36 4.28 3.96 -13.49
C GLN A 36 4.14 4.91 -12.29
N THR A 37 4.72 4.54 -11.15
CA THR A 37 4.90 5.45 -10.01
C THR A 37 6.39 5.54 -9.67
N PRO A 38 6.96 6.75 -9.51
CA PRO A 38 8.35 6.92 -9.11
C PRO A 38 8.54 6.64 -7.60
N LEU A 39 9.66 5.99 -7.25
CA LEU A 39 10.10 5.73 -5.88
C LEU A 39 10.28 7.05 -5.10
N THR A 40 9.57 7.23 -3.99
CA THR A 40 9.91 8.24 -2.99
C THR A 40 10.47 7.62 -1.70
N LYS A 41 11.56 8.23 -1.28
CA LYS A 41 12.47 7.91 -0.18
C LYS A 41 11.76 8.07 1.18
N TRP A 42 11.64 6.97 1.92
CA TRP A 42 11.20 6.98 3.32
C TRP A 42 12.17 7.81 4.17
N LYS A 43 11.68 8.87 4.82
CA LYS A 43 12.35 9.60 5.90
C LYS A 43 11.44 9.52 7.11
N GLY A 44 11.85 8.71 8.10
CA GLY A 44 11.11 8.50 9.33
C GLY A 44 11.26 9.68 10.28
N ASP A 45 10.13 10.20 10.75
CA ASP A 45 10.06 11.12 11.88
C ASP A 45 9.81 10.30 13.16
N ALA A 46 10.86 10.13 13.96
CA ALA A 46 10.75 9.72 15.35
C ALA A 46 11.20 10.90 16.23
N LYS A 47 10.22 11.66 16.74
CA LYS A 47 10.42 12.73 17.71
C LYS A 47 10.29 12.10 19.10
N GLY A 48 11.42 11.94 19.79
CA GLY A 48 11.52 11.45 21.17
C GLY A 48 12.18 12.49 22.06
N ASP A 49 11.63 12.64 23.26
CA ASP A 49 11.88 13.66 24.28
C ASP A 49 13.34 13.91 24.68
N ALA A 50 13.64 15.18 24.98
CA ALA A 50 14.90 15.65 25.54
C ALA A 50 14.72 16.12 26.99
N ARG A 51 15.43 15.47 27.92
CA ARG A 51 15.86 15.89 29.28
C ARG A 51 17.03 14.94 29.65
N THR A 52 18.19 15.28 30.20
CA THR A 52 18.71 16.43 30.98
C THR A 52 20.26 16.33 31.01
N ASP A 53 20.92 17.49 31.07
CA ASP A 53 22.18 17.87 31.78
C ASP A 53 23.35 16.88 32.00
N ALA A 54 24.57 17.28 31.58
CA ALA A 54 25.78 17.46 32.43
C ALA A 54 27.08 17.72 31.61
N GLN A 55 27.56 18.97 31.70
CA GLN A 55 28.92 19.49 32.00
C GLN A 55 30.24 18.72 31.67
N GLU A 56 31.24 19.53 31.23
CA GLU A 56 32.73 19.36 31.30
C GLU A 56 33.41 18.28 30.41
N GLY A 57 34.53 18.48 29.71
CA GLY A 57 35.48 19.57 29.54
C GLY A 57 36.73 19.05 28.78
N GLN A 58 37.32 19.89 27.91
CA GLN A 58 38.75 19.98 27.47
C GLN A 58 39.52 18.73 26.95
N SER A 59 39.97 18.74 25.67
CA SER A 59 41.35 19.05 25.17
C SER A 59 42.40 17.98 25.50
N ASN A 60 43.32 17.46 24.67
CA ASN A 60 44.14 17.85 23.50
C ASN A 60 44.39 16.55 22.67
N GLY A 61 44.82 16.46 21.41
CA GLY A 61 45.59 17.35 20.52
C GLY A 61 46.85 16.60 20.00
N LYS A 62 47.08 16.67 18.67
CA LYS A 62 48.29 16.29 17.86
C LYS A 62 48.43 14.81 17.42
N GLY A 63 48.75 14.46 16.17
CA GLY A 63 49.05 15.15 14.88
C GLY A 63 49.19 14.03 13.80
N GLY A 64 48.70 14.17 12.56
CA GLY A 64 49.33 14.84 11.39
C GLY A 64 50.64 14.13 10.99
N SER A 65 50.90 13.57 9.79
CA SER A 65 50.60 13.95 8.40
C SER A 65 51.12 12.82 7.47
N THR A 66 50.36 12.29 6.50
CA THR A 66 50.36 12.60 5.04
C THR A 66 51.72 12.74 4.32
N SER A 67 51.91 11.94 3.26
CA SER A 67 52.94 12.11 2.22
C SER A 67 52.31 11.98 0.83
N PRO A 68 52.66 12.86 -0.12
CA PRO A 68 52.55 12.56 -1.54
C PRO A 68 53.83 12.89 -2.33
N GLY A 69 53.95 12.30 -3.52
CA GLY A 69 54.61 12.97 -4.66
C GLY A 69 55.91 12.35 -5.16
N ALA A 70 55.81 11.77 -6.36
CA ALA A 70 56.92 11.34 -7.22
C ALA A 70 57.51 12.51 -8.04
N GLN A 71 58.77 12.42 -8.44
CA GLN A 71 59.29 13.03 -9.68
C GLN A 71 60.65 12.44 -10.10
N GLU A 72 60.87 12.47 -11.42
CA GLU A 72 61.87 11.72 -12.22
C GLU A 72 63.11 12.54 -12.63
N HIS A 73 64.23 11.79 -12.87
CA HIS A 73 65.33 11.96 -13.86
C HIS A 73 66.25 13.22 -13.83
N PRO A 74 67.51 13.22 -14.41
CA PRO A 74 68.05 12.35 -15.49
C PRO A 74 69.55 11.88 -15.42
N ARG A 75 69.88 10.96 -16.36
CA ARG A 75 71.10 10.65 -17.18
C ARG A 75 72.49 11.17 -16.72
N SER A 76 73.63 10.47 -16.89
CA SER A 76 74.18 9.84 -18.12
C SER A 76 75.47 9.03 -17.89
N ASP A 77 75.70 8.05 -18.79
CA ASP A 77 76.97 7.54 -19.37
C ASP A 77 78.14 7.04 -18.51
N THR A 78 78.61 5.80 -18.77
CA THR A 78 79.94 5.49 -19.35
C THR A 78 80.04 3.99 -19.73
N ALA A 79 80.90 3.73 -20.72
CA ALA A 79 81.00 2.62 -21.66
C ALA A 79 81.74 1.33 -21.20
N VAL A 80 81.35 0.21 -21.84
CA VAL A 80 82.14 -0.84 -22.54
C VAL A 80 83.29 -1.59 -21.81
N GLY A 81 83.16 -2.94 -21.78
CA GLY A 81 84.27 -3.89 -21.62
C GLY A 81 83.81 -5.37 -21.61
N PRO A 82 84.39 -6.32 -22.39
CA PRO A 82 83.76 -7.61 -22.71
C PRO A 82 84.39 -8.88 -22.05
N ALA A 83 83.61 -9.98 -22.06
CA ALA A 83 83.99 -11.41 -22.00
C ALA A 83 84.67 -11.91 -20.68
N GLN A 84 84.44 -13.09 -20.10
CA GLN A 84 84.29 -14.46 -20.59
C GLN A 84 83.71 -15.39 -19.47
N PRO A 85 83.39 -16.67 -19.75
CA PRO A 85 82.56 -17.54 -18.91
C PRO A 85 83.35 -18.38 -17.90
N GLY A 86 82.80 -18.58 -16.71
CA GLY A 86 83.34 -19.47 -15.68
C GLY A 86 82.25 -20.35 -15.08
N ARG A 87 82.23 -21.62 -15.48
CA ARG A 87 81.70 -22.72 -14.64
C ARG A 87 82.46 -22.69 -13.31
N ASN A 88 81.80 -22.86 -12.16
CA ASN A 88 81.81 -24.13 -11.42
C ASN A 88 81.23 -24.10 -10.00
N TRP A 89 80.68 -25.27 -9.64
CA TRP A 89 80.52 -25.88 -8.31
C TRP A 89 79.76 -25.15 -7.19
N GLY A 90 78.69 -25.82 -6.76
CA GLY A 90 78.46 -26.05 -5.34
C GLY A 90 77.39 -25.18 -4.72
N ASN A 91 76.14 -25.65 -4.72
CA ASN A 91 75.32 -25.44 -3.53
C ASN A 91 74.47 -26.66 -3.23
N GLN A 92 75.12 -27.59 -2.51
CA GLN A 92 74.47 -28.56 -1.67
C GLN A 92 73.50 -27.82 -0.72
N ARG A 93 72.27 -28.32 -0.67
CA ARG A 93 71.39 -28.35 0.51
C ARG A 93 71.53 -27.17 1.50
N TYR A 94 70.63 -26.21 1.33
CA TYR A 94 70.00 -25.60 2.49
C TYR A 94 68.48 -25.73 2.34
N GLN A 95 67.95 -26.88 2.79
CA GLN A 95 66.53 -27.06 3.11
C GLN A 95 66.28 -26.29 4.43
N GLY A 96 66.41 -24.97 4.35
CA GLY A 96 66.24 -24.06 5.48
C GLY A 96 64.81 -23.55 5.51
N ASN A 97 63.99 -24.21 6.31
CA ASN A 97 62.97 -23.59 7.17
C ASN A 97 62.20 -22.38 6.58
N GLY A 98 61.36 -22.62 5.57
CA GLY A 98 60.39 -21.64 5.04
C GLY A 98 58.97 -21.80 5.57
N SER A 99 58.78 -22.49 6.70
CA SER A 99 57.45 -22.83 7.23
C SER A 99 56.88 -21.75 8.17
N TRP A 100 57.04 -20.47 7.83
CA TRP A 100 56.39 -19.35 8.53
C TRP A 100 55.46 -18.54 7.61
N GLY A 101 55.33 -18.93 6.32
CA GLY A 101 54.45 -18.27 5.34
C GLY A 101 53.17 -19.03 4.96
N LYS A 102 53.09 -20.35 5.22
CA LYS A 102 51.92 -21.18 4.87
C LYS A 102 50.78 -21.10 5.89
N ASP A 103 51.08 -20.91 7.17
CA ASP A 103 50.05 -20.82 8.21
C ASP A 103 49.30 -19.49 8.20
N LEU A 104 49.95 -18.41 7.76
CA LEU A 104 49.30 -17.10 7.60
C LEU A 104 48.36 -17.08 6.38
N SER A 105 48.72 -17.75 5.28
CA SER A 105 47.84 -17.87 4.09
C SER A 105 46.64 -18.78 4.36
N SER A 106 46.84 -19.93 5.01
CA SER A 106 45.73 -20.85 5.35
C SER A 106 44.77 -20.29 6.41
N ARG A 107 45.23 -19.38 7.28
CA ARG A 107 44.36 -18.65 8.21
C ARG A 107 43.51 -17.59 7.50
N GLY A 108 44.06 -16.89 6.51
CA GLY A 108 43.32 -15.96 5.64
C GLY A 108 42.28 -16.67 4.77
N GLU A 109 42.65 -17.78 4.13
CA GLU A 109 41.73 -18.58 3.30
C GLU A 109 40.57 -19.19 4.12
N ARG A 110 40.82 -19.63 5.35
CA ARG A 110 39.75 -20.09 6.27
C ARG A 110 38.82 -18.95 6.68
N GLN A 111 39.34 -17.74 6.88
CA GLN A 111 38.54 -16.57 7.22
C GLN A 111 37.67 -16.12 6.04
N ASP A 112 38.22 -16.11 4.82
CA ASP A 112 37.48 -15.82 3.59
C ASP A 112 36.39 -16.87 3.30
N GLN A 113 36.68 -18.14 3.56
CA GLN A 113 35.71 -19.21 3.39
C GLN A 113 34.58 -19.12 4.41
N ALA A 114 34.88 -18.84 5.68
CA ALA A 114 33.86 -18.62 6.71
C ALA A 114 32.98 -17.41 6.37
N GLN A 115 33.56 -16.32 5.85
CA GLN A 115 32.80 -15.14 5.41
C GLN A 115 31.91 -15.45 4.20
N LYS A 116 32.39 -16.25 3.24
CA LYS A 116 31.58 -16.73 2.10
C LYS A 116 30.43 -17.62 2.57
N ASP A 117 30.66 -18.50 3.53
CA ASP A 117 29.62 -19.39 4.06
C ASP A 117 28.58 -18.60 4.86
N GLN A 118 28.99 -17.59 5.63
CA GLN A 118 28.07 -16.63 6.26
C GLN A 118 27.25 -15.83 5.24
N MET A 119 27.87 -15.37 4.15
CA MET A 119 27.18 -14.66 3.09
C MET A 119 26.15 -15.56 2.38
N ARG A 120 26.50 -16.82 2.13
CA ARG A 120 25.56 -17.83 1.58
C ARG A 120 24.41 -18.08 2.54
N GLN A 121 24.68 -18.25 3.83
CA GLN A 121 23.64 -18.43 4.84
C GLN A 121 22.70 -17.22 4.90
N MET A 122 23.25 -16.01 4.86
CA MET A 122 22.45 -14.77 4.80
C MET A 122 21.59 -14.72 3.54
N ALA A 123 22.15 -15.07 2.38
CA ALA A 123 21.40 -15.13 1.12
C ALA A 123 20.25 -16.14 1.20
N GLU A 124 20.46 -17.33 1.78
CA GLU A 124 19.38 -18.31 1.99
C GLU A 124 18.30 -17.80 2.93
N ILE A 125 18.66 -17.14 4.03
CA ILE A 125 17.69 -16.52 4.96
C ILE A 125 16.89 -15.44 4.24
N LEU A 126 17.55 -14.56 3.47
CA LEU A 126 16.88 -13.52 2.70
C LEU A 126 15.95 -14.12 1.64
N ARG A 127 16.35 -15.19 0.95
CA ARG A 127 15.48 -15.91 0.02
C ARG A 127 14.27 -16.50 0.75
N ALA A 128 14.45 -17.07 1.93
CA ALA A 128 13.36 -17.63 2.73
C ALA A 128 12.38 -16.54 3.20
N ILE A 129 12.88 -15.41 3.70
CA ILE A 129 12.07 -14.26 4.12
C ILE A 129 11.30 -13.69 2.92
N ALA A 130 11.97 -13.46 1.79
CA ALA A 130 11.32 -12.92 0.60
C ALA A 130 10.20 -13.86 0.11
N ARG A 131 10.42 -15.17 0.08
CA ARG A 131 9.37 -16.16 -0.23
C ARG A 131 8.23 -16.13 0.78
N LEU A 132 8.53 -15.98 2.07
CA LEU A 132 7.51 -15.84 3.12
C LEU A 132 6.67 -14.57 2.91
N CYS A 133 7.31 -13.43 2.65
CA CYS A 133 6.63 -12.15 2.37
C CYS A 133 5.72 -12.27 1.15
N LEU A 134 6.15 -12.92 0.06
CA LEU A 134 5.31 -13.15 -1.11
C LEU A 134 4.08 -14.01 -0.79
N ARG A 135 4.22 -15.05 0.04
CA ARG A 135 3.07 -15.86 0.47
C ARG A 135 2.12 -15.08 1.39
N LEU A 136 2.66 -14.24 2.26
CA LEU A 136 1.85 -13.38 3.14
C LEU A 136 1.08 -12.33 2.34
N GLU A 137 1.69 -11.77 1.30
CA GLU A 137 1.01 -10.87 0.35
C GLU A 137 -0.15 -11.60 -0.35
N ASP A 138 0.10 -12.82 -0.87
CA ASP A 138 -0.93 -13.60 -1.53
C ASP A 138 -2.08 -13.90 -0.56
N PHE A 139 -1.78 -14.30 0.68
CA PHE A 139 -2.78 -14.50 1.73
C PHE A 139 -3.57 -13.23 2.05
N GLN A 140 -2.89 -12.09 2.19
CA GLN A 140 -3.55 -10.80 2.42
C GLN A 140 -4.47 -10.41 1.25
N SER A 141 -4.04 -10.65 0.01
CA SER A 141 -4.85 -10.37 -1.18
C SER A 141 -6.13 -11.19 -1.21
N ILE A 142 -6.09 -12.44 -0.74
CA ILE A 142 -7.28 -13.29 -0.59
C ILE A 142 -8.20 -12.72 0.49
N GLN A 143 -7.67 -12.31 1.65
CA GLN A 143 -8.48 -11.71 2.72
C GLN A 143 -9.17 -10.41 2.26
N CYS A 144 -8.49 -9.60 1.44
CA CYS A 144 -9.06 -8.36 0.92
C CYS A 144 -10.28 -8.58 0.00
N LEU A 145 -10.43 -9.75 -0.64
CA LEU A 145 -11.59 -10.03 -1.52
C LEU A 145 -12.93 -9.86 -0.80
N ASP A 146 -12.97 -10.19 0.48
CA ASP A 146 -14.18 -10.18 1.29
C ASP A 146 -14.35 -8.91 2.12
N CYS A 147 -13.45 -7.94 1.99
CA CYS A 147 -13.41 -6.76 2.83
C CYS A 147 -13.20 -5.44 2.07
N GLU A 148 -12.69 -5.47 0.84
CA GLU A 148 -12.20 -4.28 0.16
C GLU A 148 -13.00 -3.90 -1.09
N PHE A 149 -13.21 -2.59 -1.24
CA PHE A 149 -13.73 -1.95 -2.44
C PHE A 149 -12.85 -0.76 -2.80
N VAL A 150 -12.76 -0.48 -4.10
CA VAL A 150 -12.20 0.77 -4.62
C VAL A 150 -13.31 1.57 -5.27
N ILE A 151 -13.47 2.81 -4.83
CA ILE A 151 -14.47 3.75 -5.32
C ILE A 151 -13.75 4.85 -6.10
N PHE A 152 -14.15 5.08 -7.34
CA PHE A 152 -13.60 6.12 -8.21
C PHE A 152 -14.59 7.26 -8.28
N LEU A 153 -14.27 8.39 -7.64
CA LEU A 153 -15.08 9.59 -7.65
C LEU A 153 -14.51 10.57 -8.67
N GLN A 154 -15.35 11.12 -9.54
CA GLN A 154 -14.90 12.21 -10.41
C GLN A 154 -14.63 13.46 -9.58
N THR A 155 -13.60 14.20 -9.91
CA THR A 155 -13.25 15.47 -9.25
C THR A 155 -13.93 16.65 -9.95
N PRO A 156 -13.90 17.86 -9.36
CA PRO A 156 -14.38 19.06 -10.05
C PRO A 156 -13.69 19.34 -11.39
N HIS A 157 -12.47 18.82 -11.61
CA HIS A 157 -11.74 18.98 -12.88
C HIS A 157 -12.49 18.37 -14.07
N SER A 158 -13.24 17.29 -13.82
CA SER A 158 -14.05 16.62 -14.84
C SER A 158 -15.25 17.45 -15.33
N ASN A 159 -15.52 18.60 -14.70
CA ASN A 159 -16.71 19.44 -14.93
C ASN A 159 -18.05 18.70 -14.78
N ASN A 160 -18.10 17.61 -14.01
CA ASN A 160 -19.33 16.92 -13.72
C ASN A 160 -20.04 17.54 -12.50
N PRO A 161 -21.23 18.15 -12.67
CA PRO A 161 -21.96 18.79 -11.57
C PRO A 161 -22.47 17.81 -10.51
N ARG A 162 -22.45 16.50 -10.80
CA ARG A 162 -22.83 15.44 -9.85
C ARG A 162 -21.66 15.00 -8.94
N SER A 163 -20.46 15.53 -9.16
CA SER A 163 -19.30 15.24 -8.31
C SER A 163 -19.55 15.68 -6.87
N ILE A 164 -19.26 14.80 -5.92
CA ILE A 164 -19.33 15.07 -4.48
C ILE A 164 -17.93 15.23 -3.84
N THR A 165 -16.87 15.16 -4.64
CA THR A 165 -15.48 15.11 -4.15
C THR A 165 -15.09 16.37 -3.38
N GLU A 166 -15.58 17.54 -3.80
CA GLU A 166 -15.36 18.80 -3.07
C GLU A 166 -16.08 18.82 -1.72
N GLN A 167 -17.31 18.30 -1.65
CA GLN A 167 -18.07 18.20 -0.40
C GLN A 167 -17.36 17.26 0.59
N LEU A 168 -16.83 16.12 0.11
CA LEU A 168 -16.05 15.21 0.94
C LEU A 168 -14.75 15.85 1.44
N TYR A 169 -14.09 16.65 0.62
CA TYR A 169 -12.92 17.42 1.03
C TYR A 169 -13.25 18.39 2.15
N GLN A 170 -14.32 19.19 1.99
CA GLN A 170 -14.78 20.14 3.00
C GLN A 170 -15.12 19.46 4.32
N VAL A 171 -15.90 18.37 4.29
CA VAL A 171 -16.22 17.57 5.50
C VAL A 171 -14.95 17.06 6.17
N GLY A 172 -13.94 16.63 5.40
CA GLY A 172 -12.65 16.23 5.94
C GLY A 172 -11.92 17.37 6.66
N GLN A 173 -11.89 18.56 6.07
CA GLN A 173 -11.29 19.76 6.69
C GLN A 173 -12.03 20.16 7.96
N GLU A 174 -13.36 20.16 7.95
CA GLU A 174 -14.18 20.46 9.13
C GLU A 174 -13.93 19.46 10.26
N TRP A 175 -13.86 18.17 9.95
CA TRP A 175 -13.54 17.14 10.94
C TRP A 175 -12.15 17.35 11.54
N HIS A 176 -11.15 17.72 10.74
CA HIS A 176 -9.81 18.06 11.22
C HIS A 176 -9.82 19.30 12.12
N ALA A 177 -10.52 20.36 11.72
CA ALA A 177 -10.66 21.58 12.52
C ALA A 177 -11.38 21.32 13.85
N GLN A 178 -12.42 20.50 13.86
CA GLN A 178 -13.12 20.07 15.08
C GLN A 178 -12.20 19.27 15.99
N LYS A 179 -11.34 18.41 15.42
CA LYS A 179 -10.38 17.61 16.19
C LYS A 179 -9.34 18.47 16.89
N GLU A 180 -8.92 19.55 16.24
CA GLU A 180 -7.93 20.47 16.80
C GLU A 180 -8.54 21.42 17.83
N SER A 181 -9.77 21.90 17.59
CA SER A 181 -10.44 22.89 18.45
C SER A 181 -11.15 22.29 19.67
N ALA A 182 -11.84 21.15 19.52
CA ALA A 182 -12.65 20.53 20.55
C ALA A 182 -12.65 18.99 20.43
N PRO A 183 -11.54 18.31 20.76
CA PRO A 183 -11.38 16.87 20.55
C PRO A 183 -12.43 16.02 21.29
N GLU A 184 -12.93 16.47 22.43
CA GLU A 184 -13.99 15.83 23.23
C GLU A 184 -15.35 15.80 22.53
N SER A 185 -15.58 16.68 21.54
CA SER A 185 -16.82 16.70 20.75
C SER A 185 -16.86 15.62 19.68
N ILE A 186 -15.72 15.01 19.32
CA ILE A 186 -15.64 13.99 18.28
C ILE A 186 -16.09 12.64 18.82
N SER A 187 -17.29 12.25 18.42
CA SER A 187 -17.84 10.92 18.71
C SER A 187 -17.52 9.87 17.64
N GLN A 188 -17.20 10.31 16.41
CA GLN A 188 -17.04 9.42 15.25
C GLN A 188 -15.71 9.67 14.52
N PRO A 189 -15.01 8.61 14.10
CA PRO A 189 -13.79 8.76 13.32
C PRO A 189 -14.11 9.28 11.90
N MET A 190 -13.19 10.05 11.32
CA MET A 190 -13.36 10.66 10.00
C MET A 190 -13.83 9.69 8.91
N ARG A 191 -13.32 8.45 8.92
CA ARG A 191 -13.70 7.40 7.97
C ARG A 191 -15.20 7.11 7.96
N ASN A 192 -15.85 7.09 9.13
CA ASN A 192 -17.28 6.84 9.26
C ASN A 192 -18.07 8.07 8.78
N VAL A 193 -17.63 9.27 9.17
CA VAL A 193 -18.27 10.54 8.78
C VAL A 193 -18.23 10.73 7.27
N LEU A 194 -17.07 10.57 6.63
CA LEU A 194 -16.93 10.71 5.18
C LEU A 194 -17.75 9.69 4.41
N LEU A 195 -17.76 8.43 4.87
CA LEU A 195 -18.57 7.38 4.24
C LEU A 195 -20.07 7.68 4.39
N PHE A 196 -20.49 8.09 5.58
CA PHE A 196 -21.87 8.51 5.85
C PHE A 196 -22.29 9.65 4.92
N CYS A 197 -21.45 10.69 4.76
CA CYS A 197 -21.71 11.80 3.84
C CYS A 197 -21.86 11.33 2.38
N MET A 198 -20.96 10.47 1.90
CA MET A 198 -21.03 9.93 0.54
C MET A 198 -22.34 9.15 0.30
N ILE A 199 -22.68 8.24 1.21
CA ILE A 199 -23.88 7.40 1.07
C ILE A 199 -25.15 8.25 1.22
N THR A 200 -25.14 9.28 2.07
CA THR A 200 -26.26 10.22 2.20
C THR A 200 -26.48 11.00 0.92
N ALA A 201 -25.41 11.48 0.27
CA ALA A 201 -25.50 12.16 -1.01
C ALA A 201 -26.07 11.24 -2.10
N LEU A 202 -25.64 9.98 -2.15
CA LEU A 202 -26.17 8.99 -3.08
C LEU A 202 -27.65 8.68 -2.81
N LEU A 203 -28.02 8.42 -1.56
CA LEU A 203 -29.41 8.14 -1.17
C LEU A 203 -30.34 9.28 -1.56
N ARG A 204 -29.94 10.53 -1.29
CA ARG A 204 -30.71 11.71 -1.69
C ARG A 204 -30.95 11.73 -3.20
N LYS A 205 -29.91 11.46 -4.00
CA LYS A 205 -30.04 11.42 -5.47
C LYS A 205 -30.94 10.29 -5.95
N VAL A 206 -30.88 9.11 -5.33
CA VAL A 206 -31.77 7.98 -5.64
C VAL A 206 -33.23 8.30 -5.28
N GLN A 207 -33.47 8.99 -4.17
CA GLN A 207 -34.82 9.42 -3.77
C GLN A 207 -35.36 10.53 -4.69
N GLU A 208 -34.51 11.48 -5.11
CA GLU A 208 -34.89 12.52 -6.07
C GLU A 208 -35.37 11.91 -7.41
N LEU A 209 -34.79 10.79 -7.86
CA LEU A 209 -35.25 10.08 -9.06
C LEU A 209 -36.68 9.53 -8.94
N GLU A 210 -37.13 9.15 -7.74
CA GLU A 210 -38.50 8.64 -7.53
C GLU A 210 -39.55 9.71 -7.82
N SER A 211 -39.20 10.98 -7.59
CA SER A 211 -40.11 12.11 -7.78
C SER A 211 -40.25 12.55 -9.25
N ASP A 212 -39.36 12.11 -10.14
CA ASP A 212 -39.28 12.56 -11.52
C ASP A 212 -39.31 11.36 -12.49
N LEU A 213 -40.53 11.00 -12.93
CA LEU A 213 -40.79 9.88 -13.85
C LEU A 213 -40.02 10.02 -15.18
N GLU A 214 -39.77 11.25 -15.65
CA GLU A 214 -38.99 11.48 -16.88
C GLU A 214 -37.49 11.24 -16.66
N GLN A 215 -36.95 11.60 -15.49
CA GLN A 215 -35.57 11.28 -15.13
C GLN A 215 -35.39 9.79 -14.93
N MET A 216 -36.34 9.10 -14.28
CA MET A 216 -36.36 7.65 -14.17
C MET A 216 -36.30 6.97 -15.55
N GLN A 217 -37.09 7.45 -16.52
CA GLN A 217 -37.03 6.95 -17.90
C GLN A 217 -35.68 7.22 -18.56
N LYS A 218 -35.16 8.46 -18.49
CA LYS A 218 -33.85 8.80 -19.08
C LYS A 218 -32.69 8.01 -18.46
N VAL A 219 -32.72 7.77 -17.16
CA VAL A 219 -31.72 6.95 -16.44
C VAL A 219 -31.88 5.48 -16.84
N THR A 220 -33.11 5.00 -17.02
CA THR A 220 -33.35 3.63 -17.51
C THR A 220 -32.89 3.44 -18.95
N GLU A 221 -33.20 4.38 -19.84
CA GLU A 221 -32.78 4.39 -21.25
C GLU A 221 -31.26 4.51 -21.42
N ALA A 222 -30.60 5.26 -20.53
CA ALA A 222 -29.14 5.33 -20.48
C ALA A 222 -28.48 4.05 -19.94
N GLY A 223 -29.26 3.02 -19.59
CA GLY A 223 -28.77 1.80 -18.95
C GLY A 223 -28.20 2.04 -17.55
N LEU A 224 -28.61 3.13 -16.90
CA LEU A 224 -28.16 3.56 -15.58
C LEU A 224 -29.08 3.08 -14.44
N VAL A 225 -30.22 2.45 -14.75
CA VAL A 225 -31.00 1.68 -13.76
C VAL A 225 -30.61 0.22 -13.91
N ASP A 226 -30.09 -0.33 -12.82
CA ASP A 226 -29.59 -1.71 -12.74
C ASP A 226 -30.74 -2.70 -12.46
N LEU A 227 -30.46 -4.00 -12.54
CA LEU A 227 -31.43 -5.09 -12.26
C LEU A 227 -32.04 -5.05 -10.84
N LEU A 228 -31.47 -4.26 -9.92
CA LEU A 228 -31.99 -4.04 -8.58
C LEU A 228 -33.12 -2.99 -8.62
N GLY A 229 -34.27 -3.34 -8.02
CA GLY A 229 -35.39 -2.41 -7.93
C GLY A 229 -35.02 -1.17 -7.11
N HIS A 230 -35.56 0.00 -7.47
CA HIS A 230 -35.32 1.27 -6.75
C HIS A 230 -35.48 1.14 -5.23
N LYS A 231 -36.58 0.50 -4.79
CA LYS A 231 -36.86 0.24 -3.37
C LYS A 231 -35.74 -0.56 -2.69
N GLU A 232 -35.21 -1.60 -3.34
CA GLU A 232 -34.12 -2.40 -2.79
C GLU A 232 -32.85 -1.59 -2.63
N VAL A 233 -32.54 -0.73 -3.62
CA VAL A 233 -31.39 0.19 -3.53
C VAL A 233 -31.55 1.13 -2.34
N VAL A 234 -32.73 1.73 -2.17
CA VAL A 234 -33.03 2.61 -1.04
C VAL A 234 -32.88 1.86 0.29
N ASP A 235 -33.37 0.63 0.38
CA ASP A 235 -33.24 -0.21 1.58
C ASP A 235 -31.76 -0.53 1.90
N TYR A 236 -30.96 -0.86 0.88
CA TYR A 236 -29.52 -1.11 1.05
C TYR A 236 -28.76 0.15 1.50
N LEU A 237 -29.04 1.31 0.89
CA LEU A 237 -28.39 2.57 1.27
C LEU A 237 -28.76 2.98 2.71
N ASN A 238 -30.02 2.85 3.10
CA ASN A 238 -30.46 3.10 4.48
C ASN A 238 -29.81 2.13 5.48
N ALA A 239 -29.65 0.86 5.10
CA ALA A 239 -28.95 -0.11 5.94
C ALA A 239 -27.46 0.26 6.07
N ILE A 240 -26.78 0.62 4.98
CA ILE A 240 -25.39 1.07 5.00
C ILE A 240 -25.21 2.30 5.90
N LEU A 241 -26.13 3.29 5.84
CA LEU A 241 -26.08 4.47 6.72
C LEU A 241 -26.13 4.08 8.20
N ARG A 242 -27.07 3.19 8.57
CA ARG A 242 -27.17 2.69 9.95
C ARG A 242 -25.90 1.95 10.37
N LEU A 243 -25.39 1.08 9.50
CA LEU A 243 -24.19 0.28 9.78
C LEU A 243 -22.92 1.14 9.91
N SER A 244 -22.83 2.23 9.14
CA SER A 244 -21.71 3.18 9.20
C SER A 244 -21.60 3.94 10.52
N ALA A 245 -22.64 3.95 11.35
CA ALA A 245 -22.59 4.52 12.70
C ALA A 245 -21.77 3.66 13.68
N HIS A 246 -21.56 2.37 13.37
CA HIS A 246 -20.76 1.47 14.20
C HIS A 246 -19.27 1.66 13.90
N GLN A 247 -18.50 2.07 14.91
CA GLN A 247 -17.06 2.32 14.77
C GLN A 247 -16.25 1.08 14.35
N GLN A 248 -16.77 -0.11 14.63
CA GLN A 248 -16.14 -1.39 14.33
C GLN A 248 -16.49 -1.95 12.94
N VAL A 249 -17.34 -1.29 12.16
CA VAL A 249 -17.75 -1.78 10.84
C VAL A 249 -16.85 -1.26 9.73
N VAL A 250 -16.62 0.05 9.70
CA VAL A 250 -15.73 0.68 8.71
C VAL A 250 -14.31 0.62 9.22
N GLY A 251 -13.43 -0.10 8.52
CA GLY A 251 -12.01 -0.14 8.84
C GLY A 251 -11.22 0.99 8.18
N ARG A 252 -11.56 1.30 6.93
CA ARG A 252 -10.88 2.33 6.14
C ARG A 252 -11.85 2.98 5.19
N PHE A 253 -11.80 4.30 5.10
CA PHE A 253 -12.38 5.05 4.01
C PHE A 253 -11.55 6.31 3.80
N HIS A 254 -10.69 6.31 2.78
CA HIS A 254 -9.84 7.45 2.44
C HIS A 254 -9.45 7.46 0.97
N ALA A 255 -9.14 8.63 0.45
CA ALA A 255 -8.55 8.78 -0.87
C ALA A 255 -7.16 8.11 -0.90
N LEU A 256 -6.81 7.46 -2.01
CA LEU A 256 -5.47 6.87 -2.19
C LEU A 256 -4.39 7.94 -2.40
N HIS A 257 -4.79 9.12 -2.86
CA HIS A 257 -3.95 10.30 -2.97
C HIS A 257 -4.47 11.37 -2.03
N GLN A 258 -3.57 12.18 -1.46
CA GLN A 258 -3.96 13.27 -0.59
C GLN A 258 -4.89 14.23 -1.34
N MET A 259 -6.07 14.46 -0.77
CA MET A 259 -6.99 15.44 -1.33
C MET A 259 -6.46 16.84 -1.07
N VAL A 260 -6.53 17.64 -2.12
CA VAL A 260 -6.20 19.06 -2.16
C VAL A 260 -7.35 19.81 -2.82
N GLU A 261 -7.51 21.08 -2.45
CA GLU A 261 -8.61 21.96 -2.88
C GLU A 261 -8.76 22.02 -4.41
N LYS A 262 -7.65 22.03 -5.15
CA LYS A 262 -7.65 22.00 -6.63
C LYS A 262 -7.05 20.69 -7.12
N GLN A 263 -7.90 19.69 -7.32
CA GLN A 263 -7.49 18.43 -7.95
C GLN A 263 -7.10 18.68 -9.41
N SER A 264 -5.92 18.18 -9.80
CA SER A 264 -5.44 18.22 -11.20
C SER A 264 -5.85 16.99 -12.01
N THR A 265 -6.45 15.99 -11.36
CA THR A 265 -6.87 14.73 -11.99
C THR A 265 -8.37 14.66 -12.05
N ASP A 266 -8.93 14.04 -13.10
CA ASP A 266 -10.38 13.89 -13.26
C ASP A 266 -11.01 12.91 -12.27
N ILE A 267 -10.22 12.01 -11.69
CA ILE A 267 -10.71 10.91 -10.85
C ILE A 267 -9.87 10.82 -9.57
N ALA A 268 -10.55 10.85 -8.43
CA ALA A 268 -10.00 10.56 -7.12
C ALA A 268 -10.41 9.14 -6.68
N PRO A 269 -9.48 8.17 -6.64
CA PRO A 269 -9.75 6.84 -6.12
C PRO A 269 -9.74 6.82 -4.59
N PHE A 270 -10.71 6.13 -3.99
CA PHE A 270 -10.86 5.91 -2.56
C PHE A 270 -10.81 4.41 -2.25
N SER A 271 -10.09 4.05 -1.17
CA SER A 271 -10.13 2.71 -0.60
C SER A 271 -11.20 2.65 0.47
N LEU A 272 -12.12 1.70 0.34
CA LEU A 272 -13.08 1.30 1.36
C LEU A 272 -12.71 -0.09 1.87
N ILE A 273 -12.39 -0.22 3.15
CA ILE A 273 -12.23 -1.51 3.82
C ILE A 273 -13.30 -1.62 4.89
N ILE A 274 -14.11 -2.66 4.78
CA ILE A 274 -15.08 -3.10 5.78
C ILE A 274 -14.39 -4.14 6.65
N HIS A 275 -14.60 -4.12 7.96
CA HIS A 275 -14.02 -5.13 8.84
C HIS A 275 -14.67 -6.51 8.61
N GLY A 276 -13.96 -7.58 8.94
CA GLY A 276 -14.47 -8.96 8.81
C GLY A 276 -14.92 -9.60 10.11
N ARG A 277 -15.10 -8.84 11.19
CA ARG A 277 -15.21 -9.39 12.56
C ARG A 277 -16.63 -9.44 13.15
N THR A 278 -17.57 -8.70 12.58
CA THR A 278 -18.92 -8.58 13.14
C THR A 278 -19.98 -8.88 12.09
N GLU A 279 -21.18 -9.26 12.54
CA GLU A 279 -22.33 -9.51 11.66
C GLU A 279 -22.72 -8.26 10.88
N GLU A 280 -22.68 -7.09 11.52
CA GLU A 280 -22.93 -5.79 10.91
C GLU A 280 -21.95 -5.51 9.76
N SER A 281 -20.71 -5.94 9.92
CA SER A 281 -19.68 -5.76 8.90
C SER A 281 -19.90 -6.67 7.70
N LEU A 282 -20.26 -7.93 7.93
CA LEU A 282 -20.66 -8.86 6.88
C LEU A 282 -21.91 -8.37 6.13
N GLN A 283 -22.87 -7.83 6.86
CA GLN A 283 -24.09 -7.26 6.31
C GLN A 283 -23.77 -6.06 5.41
N MET A 284 -22.93 -5.13 5.89
CA MET A 284 -22.50 -3.97 5.12
C MET A 284 -21.75 -4.39 3.85
N TYR A 285 -20.82 -5.34 3.95
CA TYR A 285 -20.12 -5.89 2.79
C TYR A 285 -21.08 -6.47 1.76
N THR A 286 -22.11 -7.21 2.20
CA THR A 286 -23.12 -7.79 1.31
C THR A 286 -23.87 -6.70 0.54
N TYR A 287 -24.24 -5.59 1.19
CA TYR A 287 -24.87 -4.45 0.51
C TYR A 287 -23.93 -3.78 -0.48
N PHE A 288 -22.68 -3.48 -0.10
CA PHE A 288 -21.70 -2.92 -1.04
C PHE A 288 -21.42 -3.85 -2.22
N LYS A 289 -21.37 -5.17 -2.00
CA LYS A 289 -21.19 -6.15 -3.07
C LYS A 289 -22.35 -6.12 -4.06
N LYS A 290 -23.60 -6.05 -3.59
CA LYS A 290 -24.77 -5.88 -4.46
C LYS A 290 -24.73 -4.55 -5.22
N LEU A 291 -24.42 -3.46 -4.53
CA LEU A 291 -24.33 -2.12 -5.14
C LEU A 291 -23.13 -1.98 -6.09
N SER A 292 -22.07 -2.80 -5.99
CA SER A 292 -20.87 -2.71 -6.85
C SER A 292 -21.15 -2.93 -8.33
N ARG A 293 -22.26 -3.59 -8.65
CA ARG A 293 -22.71 -3.86 -10.02
C ARG A 293 -23.70 -2.80 -10.53
N CYS A 294 -24.07 -1.86 -9.65
CA CYS A 294 -25.14 -0.92 -9.88
C CYS A 294 -24.65 0.41 -10.45
N SER A 295 -25.31 0.87 -11.50
CA SER A 295 -25.04 2.15 -12.15
C SER A 295 -25.50 3.36 -11.35
N ILE A 296 -26.16 3.18 -10.20
CA ILE A 296 -26.57 4.28 -9.30
C ILE A 296 -25.38 5.14 -8.85
N TRP A 297 -24.15 4.59 -8.82
CA TRP A 297 -22.95 5.34 -8.47
C TRP A 297 -22.74 6.56 -9.39
N HIS A 298 -23.22 6.49 -10.64
CA HIS A 298 -23.14 7.61 -11.58
C HIS A 298 -23.96 8.84 -11.16
N LEU A 299 -24.94 8.67 -10.27
CA LEU A 299 -25.72 9.78 -9.72
C LEU A 299 -24.90 10.73 -8.86
N ILE A 300 -23.76 10.26 -8.34
CA ILE A 300 -22.76 11.04 -7.61
C ILE A 300 -21.41 11.09 -8.35
N ALA A 301 -21.45 10.89 -9.69
CA ALA A 301 -20.27 10.81 -10.54
C ALA A 301 -19.21 9.81 -10.05
N ALA A 302 -19.66 8.67 -9.52
CA ALA A 302 -18.80 7.63 -8.99
C ALA A 302 -18.90 6.32 -9.79
N SER A 303 -17.93 5.44 -9.58
CA SER A 303 -18.05 4.01 -9.88
C SER A 303 -17.36 3.21 -8.78
N MET A 304 -17.77 1.97 -8.56
CA MET A 304 -17.20 1.12 -7.51
C MET A 304 -16.78 -0.22 -8.08
N ARG A 305 -15.70 -0.78 -7.53
CA ARG A 305 -15.21 -2.13 -7.86
C ARG A 305 -14.84 -2.88 -6.59
N PRO A 306 -15.18 -4.17 -6.47
CA PRO A 306 -14.61 -5.01 -5.44
C PRO A 306 -13.08 -5.11 -5.58
N GLY A 307 -12.40 -5.40 -4.47
CA GLY A 307 -10.99 -5.76 -4.45
C GLY A 307 -10.67 -6.88 -5.43
N LYS A 308 -9.46 -6.87 -5.98
CA LYS A 308 -8.99 -7.87 -6.94
C LYS A 308 -7.82 -8.64 -6.35
N LEU A 309 -7.72 -9.92 -6.71
CA LEU A 309 -6.49 -10.67 -6.50
C LEU A 309 -5.36 -10.04 -7.29
N GLY A 310 -4.23 -9.83 -6.61
CA GLY A 310 -3.04 -9.29 -7.25
C GLY A 310 -1.99 -8.94 -6.21
N ARG A 311 -0.74 -9.13 -6.62
CA ARG A 311 0.42 -8.67 -5.85
C ARG A 311 0.63 -7.18 -6.06
N SER A 312 1.00 -6.48 -4.98
CA SER A 312 1.45 -5.10 -5.06
C SER A 312 2.68 -4.96 -5.97
N PRO A 313 2.98 -3.74 -6.47
CA PRO A 313 4.19 -3.47 -7.24
C PRO A 313 5.48 -3.89 -6.51
N LEU A 314 5.50 -3.74 -5.18
CA LEU A 314 6.63 -4.14 -4.35
C LEU A 314 6.80 -5.65 -4.30
N ALA A 315 5.71 -6.41 -4.09
CA ALA A 315 5.76 -7.87 -4.15
C ALA A 315 6.23 -8.37 -5.52
N LYS A 316 5.75 -7.75 -6.62
CA LYS A 316 6.25 -8.03 -7.98
C LYS A 316 7.73 -7.68 -8.17
N ALA A 317 8.24 -6.66 -7.48
CA ALA A 317 9.66 -6.31 -7.50
C ALA A 317 10.49 -7.33 -6.72
N ILE A 318 10.05 -7.76 -5.54
CA ILE A 318 10.68 -8.81 -4.73
C ILE A 318 10.75 -10.13 -5.52
N GLU A 319 9.66 -10.51 -6.18
CA GLU A 319 9.62 -11.70 -7.02
C GLU A 319 10.62 -11.64 -8.17
N ARG A 320 10.80 -10.46 -8.80
CA ARG A 320 11.81 -10.27 -9.84
C ARG A 320 13.22 -10.40 -9.28
N MET A 321 13.53 -9.71 -8.18
CA MET A 321 14.83 -9.81 -7.52
C MET A 321 15.17 -11.25 -7.11
N LEU A 322 14.17 -12.04 -6.68
CA LEU A 322 14.37 -13.46 -6.34
C LEU A 322 14.71 -14.36 -7.54
N LYS A 323 14.37 -13.96 -8.78
CA LYS A 323 14.74 -14.71 -9.99
C LYS A 323 16.20 -14.47 -10.37
N ASP A 324 16.76 -13.34 -9.94
CA ASP A 324 18.10 -12.88 -10.28
C ASP A 324 19.18 -13.27 -9.23
N ILE A 325 18.79 -14.00 -8.15
CA ILE A 325 19.65 -14.43 -7.01
C ILE A 325 19.69 -15.95 -6.88
#